data_AF-A0A9W9IQS6-F1
#
_entry.id   AF-A0A9W9IQS6-F1
#
_cell.length_a   1.000
_cell.length_b   1.000
_cell.length_c   1.000
_cell.angle_alpha   90.00
_cell.angle_beta   90.00
_cell.angle_gamma   90.00
#
_symmetry.space_group_name_H-M   'P 1'
#
loop_
_entity.id
_entity.type
_entity.pdbx_description
1 polymer ?
#
loop_
_entity_poly.entity_id
_entity_poly.type
_entity_poly.pdbx_seq_one_letter_code
_entity_poly.pdbx_strand_id
1 'polypeptide(L)'
;MQITSITIVLFAAMGAVANPIATESDDLVARDVQLSKFGGECSLKHNTCTYRKGGKDHVVNCGSAANKKCKSDRHHCEYDEHHKTVDCQTPV
;
A
#
# COMPACT_ATOMS: atom_id res chain seq x y z
N MET A 1 -13.50 48.63 42.34
CA MET A 1 -12.40 48.43 41.37
C MET A 1 -12.03 46.95 41.48
N GLN A 2 -12.76 46.01 40.86
CA GLN A 2 -12.77 45.66 39.43
C GLN A 2 -11.34 45.56 38.88
N ILE A 3 -10.74 44.37 38.97
CA ILE A 3 -9.90 43.84 37.89
C ILE A 3 -10.20 42.34 37.77
N THR A 4 -11.22 42.08 36.97
CA THR A 4 -11.63 40.77 36.47
C THR A 4 -10.58 40.31 35.46
N SER A 5 -9.77 39.32 35.81
CA SER A 5 -8.82 38.73 34.86
C SER A 5 -9.50 37.58 34.12
N ILE A 6 -10.02 37.87 32.93
CA ILE A 6 -10.56 36.87 32.01
C ILE A 6 -9.43 36.49 31.05
N THR A 7 -8.82 35.33 31.25
CA THR A 7 -7.89 34.73 30.30
C THR A 7 -8.68 34.10 29.15
N ILE A 8 -8.73 34.81 28.03
CA ILE A 8 -9.34 34.32 26.79
C ILE A 8 -8.29 33.50 26.05
N VAL A 9 -8.45 32.17 26.04
CA VAL A 9 -7.67 31.26 25.19
C VAL A 9 -8.56 30.87 24.00
N LEU A 10 -8.28 31.46 22.85
CA LEU A 10 -8.88 31.18 21.55
C LEU A 10 -7.73 31.37 20.54
N PHE A 11 -7.38 30.48 19.60
CA PHE A 11 -8.00 29.39 18.85
C PHE A 11 -6.85 28.39 18.50
N ALA A 12 -7.02 27.18 17.95
CA ALA A 12 -7.83 26.85 16.80
C ALA A 12 -7.92 25.34 16.55
N ALA A 13 -8.98 25.02 15.82
CA ALA A 13 -9.14 23.93 14.86
C ALA A 13 -9.31 22.51 15.42
N MET A 14 -10.53 22.03 15.19
CA MET A 14 -10.93 20.64 15.15
C MET A 14 -9.94 19.83 14.30
N GLY A 15 -9.09 19.04 14.94
CA GLY A 15 -8.55 17.83 14.32
C GLY A 15 -9.59 16.75 14.54
N ALA A 16 -10.38 16.46 13.50
CA ALA A 16 -11.27 15.31 13.52
C ALA A 16 -10.51 14.07 13.99
N VAL A 17 -11.06 13.35 14.98
CA VAL A 17 -10.60 11.99 15.26
C VAL A 17 -11.07 11.15 14.07
N ALA A 18 -10.19 10.92 13.10
CA ALA A 18 -10.47 9.98 12.03
C ALA A 18 -10.12 8.58 12.53
N ASN A 19 -11.00 8.00 13.33
CA ASN A 19 -11.06 6.57 13.60
C ASN A 19 -12.53 6.16 13.63
N PRO A 20 -12.96 5.06 12.99
CA PRO A 20 -12.38 4.32 11.88
C PRO A 20 -13.20 4.60 10.60
N ILE A 21 -12.56 4.70 9.44
CA ILE A 21 -13.29 4.27 8.25
C ILE A 21 -13.27 2.75 8.36
N ALA A 22 -14.34 2.19 8.93
CA ALA A 22 -14.87 0.95 8.40
C ALA A 22 -15.12 1.27 6.93
N THR A 23 -14.08 1.09 6.10
CA THR A 23 -14.28 1.17 4.67
C THR A 23 -15.26 0.04 4.45
N GLU A 24 -16.43 0.47 4.03
CA GLU A 24 -17.48 -0.39 3.58
C GLU A 24 -16.78 -1.46 2.75
N SER A 25 -17.16 -2.71 3.00
CA SER A 25 -16.94 -3.80 2.09
C SER A 25 -17.59 -3.40 0.77
N ASP A 26 -16.95 -2.50 0.04
CA ASP A 26 -17.12 -2.31 -1.38
C ASP A 26 -16.48 -3.58 -1.92
N ASP A 27 -17.28 -4.65 -1.87
CA ASP A 27 -17.83 -5.33 -3.04
C ASP A 27 -17.27 -4.84 -4.39
N LEU A 28 -15.95 -4.68 -4.48
CA LEU A 28 -15.15 -4.92 -5.66
C LEU A 28 -15.19 -6.43 -5.89
N VAL A 29 -16.41 -6.94 -6.08
CA VAL A 29 -16.71 -8.14 -6.82
C VAL A 29 -15.88 -8.03 -8.07
N ALA A 30 -14.81 -8.82 -8.06
CA ALA A 30 -14.23 -9.47 -9.21
C ALA A 30 -14.42 -8.67 -10.49
N ARG A 31 -13.63 -7.60 -10.65
CA ARG A 31 -13.12 -7.34 -11.98
C ARG A 31 -12.12 -8.45 -12.29
N ASP A 32 -12.67 -9.63 -12.56
CA ASP A 32 -12.05 -10.72 -13.32
C ASP A 32 -11.90 -10.28 -14.79
N VAL A 33 -11.47 -9.03 -14.99
CA VAL A 33 -10.55 -8.76 -16.08
C VAL A 33 -9.41 -9.71 -15.74
N GLN A 34 -9.11 -10.66 -16.61
CA GLN A 34 -7.89 -11.46 -16.51
C GLN A 34 -6.73 -10.48 -16.47
N LEU A 35 -6.42 -9.98 -15.27
CA LEU A 35 -5.35 -9.06 -15.03
C LEU A 35 -4.14 -9.96 -15.21
N SER A 36 -3.56 -9.94 -16.41
CA SER A 36 -2.30 -10.64 -16.66
C SER A 36 -1.20 -10.07 -15.77
N LYS A 37 -1.47 -9.00 -15.04
CA LYS A 37 -0.57 -8.34 -14.12
C LYS A 37 -1.17 -8.32 -12.72
N PHE A 38 -0.42 -8.75 -11.73
CA PHE A 38 -0.82 -8.81 -10.34
C PHE A 38 0.06 -7.88 -9.51
N GLY A 39 -0.55 -6.89 -8.87
CA GLY A 39 0.13 -6.03 -7.91
C GLY A 39 0.42 -6.80 -6.61
N GLY A 40 1.56 -6.50 -6.01
CA GLY A 40 2.05 -7.14 -4.80
C GLY A 40 2.99 -6.25 -3.98
N GLU A 41 3.55 -6.83 -2.93
CA GLU A 41 4.48 -6.17 -2.02
C GLU A 41 5.86 -6.82 -2.03
N CYS A 42 6.89 -5.98 -2.04
CA CYS A 42 8.28 -6.36 -1.95
C CYS A 42 8.70 -6.69 -0.51
N SER A 43 9.54 -7.71 -0.36
CA SER A 43 10.36 -7.93 0.83
C SER A 43 11.82 -7.63 0.51
N LEU A 44 12.42 -6.65 1.18
CA LEU A 44 13.82 -6.29 1.03
C LEU A 44 14.73 -7.41 1.55
N LYS A 45 14.37 -7.99 2.70
CA LYS A 45 15.14 -9.06 3.36
C LYS A 45 15.27 -10.30 2.49
N HIS A 46 14.18 -10.69 1.83
CA HIS A 46 14.12 -11.91 1.03
C HIS A 46 14.28 -11.65 -0.48
N ASN A 47 14.26 -10.38 -0.91
CA ASN A 47 14.22 -9.97 -2.31
C ASN A 47 13.11 -10.70 -3.10
N THR A 48 11.91 -10.73 -2.52
CA THR A 48 10.73 -11.40 -3.09
C THR A 48 9.58 -10.43 -3.27
N CYS A 49 8.74 -10.69 -4.26
CA CYS A 49 7.45 -10.05 -4.45
C CYS A 49 6.34 -11.02 -4.05
N THR A 50 5.46 -10.58 -3.17
CA THR A 50 4.28 -11.33 -2.76
C THR A 50 3.05 -10.69 -3.40
N TYR A 51 2.36 -11.41 -4.28
CA TYR A 51 1.14 -10.94 -4.95
C TYR A 51 -0.02 -11.90 -4.69
N ARG A 52 -1.26 -11.39 -4.79
CA ARG A 52 -2.46 -12.19 -4.57
C ARG A 52 -3.13 -12.53 -5.90
N LYS A 53 -3.37 -13.82 -6.14
CA LYS A 53 -4.10 -14.33 -7.30
C LYS A 53 -5.13 -15.36 -6.87
N GLY A 54 -6.38 -15.19 -7.31
CA GLY A 54 -7.45 -16.15 -6.98
C GLY A 54 -7.65 -16.34 -5.47
N GLY A 55 -7.44 -15.28 -4.68
CA GLY A 55 -7.57 -15.32 -3.21
C GLY A 55 -6.40 -15.99 -2.46
N LYS A 56 -5.33 -16.39 -3.15
CA LYS A 56 -4.12 -16.96 -2.54
C LYS A 56 -2.92 -16.06 -2.74
N ASP A 57 -2.03 -16.06 -1.77
CA ASP A 57 -0.77 -15.33 -1.87
C ASP A 57 0.28 -16.21 -2.56
N HIS A 58 1.00 -15.61 -3.49
CA HIS A 58 2.06 -16.22 -4.27
C HIS A 58 3.34 -15.42 -4.05
N VAL A 59 4.45 -16.12 -3.87
CA VAL A 59 5.76 -15.50 -3.65
C VAL A 59 6.66 -15.82 -4.84
N VAL A 60 7.26 -14.78 -5.42
CA VAL A 60 8.23 -14.92 -6.52
C VAL A 60 9.50 -14.14 -6.20
N ASN A 61 10.64 -14.64 -6.67
CA ASN A 61 11.91 -13.97 -6.47
C ASN A 61 12.07 -12.81 -7.45
N CYS A 62 12.49 -11.67 -6.94
CA CYS A 62 12.90 -10.54 -7.76
C CYS A 62 14.28 -10.79 -8.39
N GLY A 63 14.59 -10.08 -9.47
CA GLY A 63 15.91 -10.14 -10.08
C GLY A 63 17.00 -9.61 -9.14
N SER A 64 18.20 -10.19 -9.19
CA SER A 64 19.31 -9.79 -8.31
C SER A 64 20.01 -8.48 -8.73
N ALA A 65 19.75 -8.00 -9.95
CA ALA A 65 20.33 -6.75 -10.45
C ALA A 65 19.83 -5.54 -9.65
N ALA A 66 20.66 -4.51 -9.52
CA ALA A 66 20.34 -3.32 -8.72
C ALA A 66 19.05 -2.61 -9.16
N ASN A 67 18.68 -2.72 -10.44
CA ASN A 67 17.46 -2.16 -11.04
C ASN A 67 16.27 -3.15 -11.09
N LYS A 68 16.41 -4.36 -10.51
CA LYS A 68 15.37 -5.40 -10.50
C LYS A 68 15.08 -5.94 -9.11
N LYS A 69 15.95 -5.67 -8.13
CA LYS A 69 15.75 -6.03 -6.74
C LYS A 69 14.81 -5.05 -6.04
N CYS A 70 14.17 -5.53 -4.98
CA CYS A 70 13.42 -4.67 -4.06
C CYS A 70 14.35 -3.62 -3.44
N LYS A 71 13.91 -2.35 -3.44
CA LYS A 71 14.66 -1.23 -2.84
C LYS A 71 14.22 -0.94 -1.40
N SER A 72 12.99 -1.25 -1.06
CA SER A 72 12.42 -1.12 0.29
C SER A 72 11.39 -2.22 0.55
N ASP A 73 11.15 -2.53 1.82
CA ASP A 73 10.03 -3.41 2.21
C ASP A 73 8.69 -2.72 1.93
N ARG A 74 7.68 -3.53 1.60
CA ARG A 74 6.32 -3.10 1.23
C ARG A 74 6.25 -2.13 0.04
N HIS A 75 7.32 -2.05 -0.74
CA HIS A 75 7.25 -1.35 -2.03
C HIS A 75 6.35 -2.12 -2.98
N HIS A 76 5.68 -1.41 -3.89
CA HIS A 76 4.86 -2.06 -4.90
C HIS A 76 5.75 -2.87 -5.86
N CYS A 77 5.30 -4.08 -6.20
CA CYS A 77 5.87 -4.91 -7.24
C CYS A 77 4.74 -5.48 -8.11
N GLU A 78 5.05 -5.82 -9.36
CA GLU A 78 4.08 -6.31 -10.33
C GLU A 78 4.55 -7.64 -10.91
N TYR A 79 3.70 -8.66 -10.82
CA TYR A 79 3.92 -9.94 -11.50
C TYR A 79 3.10 -9.99 -12.79
N ASP A 80 3.78 -10.05 -13.93
CA ASP A 80 3.16 -10.27 -15.24
C ASP A 80 3.11 -11.78 -15.53
N GLU A 81 1.92 -12.36 -15.41
CA GLU A 81 1.61 -13.75 -15.71
C GLU A 81 1.74 -14.09 -17.20
N HIS A 82 1.42 -13.16 -18.10
CA HIS A 82 1.51 -13.41 -19.54
C HIS A 82 2.98 -13.64 -19.94
N HIS A 83 3.89 -12.81 -19.41
CA HIS A 83 5.33 -12.92 -19.68
C HIS A 83 6.09 -13.78 -18.66
N LYS A 84 5.43 -14.18 -17.57
CA LYS A 84 6.02 -14.89 -16.42
C LYS A 84 7.19 -14.13 -15.81
N THR A 85 7.09 -12.81 -15.76
CA THR A 85 8.13 -11.90 -15.26
C THR A 85 7.65 -11.10 -14.06
N VAL A 86 8.57 -10.70 -13.18
CA VAL A 86 8.28 -9.80 -12.08
C VAL A 86 9.05 -8.50 -12.24
N ASP A 87 8.37 -7.38 -12.04
CA ASP A 87 8.97 -6.06 -11.85
C ASP A 87 8.87 -5.68 -10.38
N CYS A 88 10.02 -5.46 -9.74
CA CYS A 88 10.10 -5.11 -8.31
C CYS A 88 10.55 -3.65 -8.09
N GLN A 89 10.49 -2.82 -9.14
CA GLN A 89 10.81 -1.39 -9.10
C GLN A 89 9.72 -0.53 -9.74
N THR A 90 8.48 -1.05 -9.81
CA THR A 90 7.35 -0.33 -10.37
C THR A 90 7.20 1.01 -9.65
N PRO A 91 7.40 2.16 -10.34
CA PRO A 91 7.23 3.46 -9.71
C PRO A 91 5.77 3.64 -9.31
N VAL A 92 5.56 4.18 -8.10
CA VAL A 92 4.24 4.58 -7.59
C VAL A 92 3.79 5.90 -8.18
#